data_AF-A0A2E5E0G9-F1
#
_entry.id   AF-A0A2E5E0G9-F1
#
_cell.length_a   1.000
_cell.length_b   1.000
_cell.length_c   1.000
_cell.angle_alpha   90.00
_cell.angle_beta   90.00
_cell.angle_gamma   90.00
#
_symmetry.space_group_name_H-M   'P 1'
#
loop_
_entity.id
_entity.type
_entity.pdbx_description
1 polymer ?
#
loop_
_entity_poly.entity_id
_entity_poly.type
_entity_poly.pdbx_seq_one_letter_code
_entity_poly.pdbx_strand_id
1 'polypeptide(L)'
;MMQMIKLTQLPALLLVVLLSGLGPVACGEGSSGFDYSKPDAIVVAIHTAVKEDKPILVWNGLPSAWRTDINGLIREFGSKVDEKAYDSVMKTARLAVGILADKKTFILNSAMGQMFMQGMQQSLGEQVELVTENYDLIVTMLKTVVESDLGTAEGLKRCDLGLLIGKYGPELMRLNKAVADLDLPGSEMKELREALASAEGMTAKVDSMTGDEATITLIMPGRPDQPTQMKKVGNRWVPAGMAAQMPMMMAMAKSELAGMDMTELNDSLKLAQAMLPMVDKAMEPLEAAKTQEEFDQGVMQMMMMMGTAMQSQE
;
A
#
# COMPACT_ATOMS: atom_id res chain seq x y z
N MET A 1 -12.26 2.11 24.09
CA MET A 1 -12.44 2.64 22.71
C MET A 1 -11.15 3.20 22.09
N MET A 2 -10.34 4.01 22.80
CA MET A 2 -9.15 4.68 22.22
C MET A 2 -7.88 3.80 21.99
N GLN A 3 -8.00 2.47 22.04
CA GLN A 3 -6.86 1.55 21.82
C GLN A 3 -7.01 0.61 20.60
N MET A 4 -8.23 0.40 20.07
CA MET A 4 -8.40 -0.36 18.82
C MET A 4 -7.83 0.38 17.58
N ILE A 5 -7.54 1.67 17.71
CA ILE A 5 -6.97 2.52 16.65
C ILE A 5 -5.53 2.10 16.28
N LYS A 6 -4.79 1.42 17.17
CA LYS A 6 -3.41 0.99 16.87
C LYS A 6 -3.30 -0.27 16.02
N LEU A 7 -4.27 -1.18 16.08
CA LEU A 7 -4.19 -2.43 15.29
C LEU A 7 -4.59 -2.24 13.84
N THR A 8 -5.50 -1.31 13.56
CA THR A 8 -5.78 -0.84 12.19
C THR A 8 -4.62 -0.05 11.58
N GLN A 9 -3.71 0.49 12.40
CA GLN A 9 -2.50 1.15 11.94
C GLN A 9 -1.44 0.18 11.40
N LEU A 10 -1.52 -1.14 11.62
CA LEU A 10 -0.55 -2.08 11.02
C LEU A 10 -0.78 -2.33 9.51
N PRO A 11 -1.99 -2.73 9.06
CA PRO A 11 -2.27 -2.75 7.63
C PRO A 11 -2.21 -1.34 7.07
N ALA A 12 -2.54 -0.28 7.82
CA ALA A 12 -2.32 1.09 7.38
C ALA A 12 -0.85 1.53 7.39
N LEU A 13 0.08 0.92 8.13
CA LEU A 13 1.53 1.20 8.02
C LEU A 13 2.12 0.51 6.79
N LEU A 14 1.67 -0.71 6.48
CA LEU A 14 1.93 -1.34 5.18
C LEU A 14 1.27 -0.55 4.04
N LEU A 15 0.04 -0.05 4.21
CA LEU A 15 -0.64 0.80 3.23
C LEU A 15 0.01 2.18 3.13
N VAL A 16 0.54 2.77 4.20
CA VAL A 16 1.26 4.07 4.22
C VAL A 16 2.62 3.88 3.55
N VAL A 17 3.34 2.79 3.82
CA VAL A 17 4.52 2.39 3.01
C VAL A 17 4.17 2.12 1.53
N LEU A 18 2.91 1.78 1.20
CA LEU A 18 2.40 1.58 -0.17
C LEU A 18 1.67 2.81 -0.79
N LEU A 19 1.29 3.84 -0.01
CA LEU A 19 0.41 4.98 -0.40
C LEU A 19 1.00 6.34 -0.01
N SER A 20 1.50 6.51 1.22
CA SER A 20 2.39 7.64 1.59
C SER A 20 3.82 7.43 1.07
N GLY A 21 4.05 6.35 0.32
CA GLY A 21 5.29 5.99 -0.37
C GLY A 21 5.68 6.91 -1.53
N LEU A 22 5.37 8.21 -1.48
CA LEU A 22 6.07 9.24 -2.26
C LEU A 22 7.46 9.52 -1.66
N GLY A 23 8.24 8.46 -1.51
CA GLY A 23 9.65 8.44 -1.15
C GLY A 23 10.36 7.45 -2.07
N PRO A 24 11.42 7.82 -2.82
CA PRO A 24 11.90 6.94 -3.88
C PRO A 24 12.54 5.61 -3.39
N VAL A 25 11.76 4.53 -3.20
CA VAL A 25 11.74 3.36 -4.12
C VAL A 25 12.94 2.31 -4.05
N ALA A 26 12.96 1.14 -4.75
CA ALA A 26 13.99 0.03 -4.63
C ALA A 26 14.10 -1.07 -5.79
N CYS A 27 14.45 -2.39 -5.65
CA CYS A 27 15.14 -3.24 -6.72
C CYS A 27 14.36 -4.07 -7.77
N GLY A 28 14.61 -3.85 -9.06
CA GLY A 28 14.47 -4.91 -10.08
C GLY A 28 15.53 -4.80 -11.18
N GLU A 29 16.16 -5.92 -11.56
CA GLU A 29 16.94 -6.04 -12.80
C GLU A 29 16.09 -6.73 -13.87
N GLY A 30 14.98 -6.09 -14.23
CA GLY A 30 14.40 -6.25 -15.56
C GLY A 30 15.12 -5.28 -16.50
N SER A 31 15.61 -5.76 -17.65
CA SER A 31 16.14 -4.92 -18.71
C SER A 31 15.02 -4.16 -19.43
N SER A 32 14.33 -3.25 -18.72
CA SER A 32 13.78 -2.06 -19.36
C SER A 32 14.93 -1.38 -20.11
N GLY A 33 14.74 -0.98 -21.37
CA GLY A 33 15.74 -0.32 -22.21
C GLY A 33 16.06 1.11 -21.77
N PHE A 34 16.29 1.29 -20.46
CA PHE A 34 16.27 2.53 -19.73
C PHE A 34 17.64 2.73 -19.09
N ASP A 35 18.36 3.74 -19.58
CA ASP A 35 19.74 4.00 -19.17
C ASP A 35 19.80 4.79 -17.86
N TYR A 36 19.75 4.07 -16.75
CA TYR A 36 19.87 4.64 -15.40
C TYR A 36 21.27 5.17 -15.04
N SER A 37 22.25 5.13 -15.97
CA SER A 37 23.57 5.72 -15.75
C SER A 37 23.62 7.24 -15.98
N LYS A 38 22.52 7.85 -16.45
CA LYS A 38 22.41 9.30 -16.71
C LYS A 38 21.84 10.09 -15.51
N PRO A 39 22.25 11.35 -15.29
CA PRO A 39 21.78 12.18 -14.19
C PRO A 39 20.27 12.45 -14.14
N ASP A 40 19.62 12.52 -15.30
CA ASP A 40 18.19 12.78 -15.49
C ASP A 40 17.31 11.51 -15.46
N ALA A 41 17.93 10.32 -15.41
CA ALA A 41 17.24 9.05 -15.62
C ALA A 41 16.09 8.81 -14.62
N ILE A 42 16.27 9.15 -13.35
CA ILE A 42 15.21 8.95 -12.34
C ILE A 42 13.98 9.84 -12.60
N VAL A 43 14.18 11.05 -13.15
CA VAL A 43 13.08 11.96 -13.52
C VAL A 43 12.27 11.37 -14.67
N VAL A 44 12.97 10.94 -15.73
CA VAL A 44 12.33 10.30 -16.89
C VAL A 44 11.64 8.99 -16.46
N ALA A 45 12.19 8.26 -15.48
CA ALA A 45 11.60 7.03 -14.97
C ALA A 45 10.31 7.30 -14.19
N ILE A 46 10.23 8.37 -13.39
CA ILE A 46 9.00 8.78 -12.69
C ILE A 46 7.94 9.22 -13.70
N HIS A 47 8.27 10.07 -14.65
CA HIS A 47 7.34 10.49 -15.71
C HIS A 47 6.78 9.27 -16.47
N THR A 48 7.62 8.34 -16.92
CA THR A 48 7.16 7.14 -17.64
C THR A 48 6.40 6.18 -16.71
N ALA A 49 6.79 6.05 -15.44
CA ALA A 49 6.08 5.23 -14.47
C ALA A 49 4.65 5.71 -14.21
N VAL A 50 4.44 7.02 -14.08
CA VAL A 50 3.10 7.60 -13.96
C VAL A 50 2.36 7.46 -15.29
N LYS A 51 2.97 7.85 -16.41
CA LYS A 51 2.31 7.85 -17.73
C LYS A 51 1.89 6.47 -18.24
N GLU A 52 2.65 5.43 -17.95
CA GLU A 52 2.42 4.06 -18.47
C GLU A 52 1.94 3.06 -17.41
N ASP A 53 1.61 3.52 -16.19
CA ASP A 53 1.32 2.68 -15.02
C ASP A 53 2.43 1.66 -14.70
N LYS A 54 3.70 2.10 -14.71
CA LYS A 54 4.88 1.25 -14.51
C LYS A 54 5.74 1.72 -13.33
N PRO A 55 5.25 1.67 -12.07
CA PRO A 55 6.03 2.06 -10.89
C PRO A 55 7.36 1.29 -10.74
N ILE A 56 7.44 0.09 -11.33
CA ILE A 56 8.67 -0.70 -11.44
C ILE A 56 9.83 0.05 -12.14
N LEU A 57 9.56 1.05 -12.98
CA LEU A 57 10.61 1.86 -13.62
C LEU A 57 11.31 2.80 -12.64
N VAL A 58 10.57 3.38 -11.69
CA VAL A 58 11.19 4.17 -10.61
C VAL A 58 12.04 3.24 -9.74
N TRP A 59 11.49 2.05 -9.45
CA TRP A 59 12.13 0.96 -8.70
C TRP A 59 13.48 0.63 -9.34
N ASN A 60 13.51 0.21 -10.60
CA ASN A 60 14.75 -0.18 -11.26
C ASN A 60 15.83 0.94 -11.32
N GLY A 61 15.46 2.22 -11.16
CA GLY A 61 16.34 3.40 -11.08
C GLY A 61 17.03 3.66 -9.74
N LEU A 62 16.73 2.93 -8.69
CA LEU A 62 17.32 3.12 -7.37
C LEU A 62 18.68 2.40 -7.18
N PRO A 63 19.61 2.86 -6.31
CA PRO A 63 20.90 2.20 -6.04
C PRO A 63 20.71 0.86 -5.33
N SER A 64 21.33 -0.22 -5.84
CA SER A 64 21.15 -1.61 -5.36
C SER A 64 21.20 -1.80 -3.84
N ALA A 65 22.10 -1.13 -3.14
CA ALA A 65 22.22 -1.21 -1.68
C ALA A 65 20.93 -0.83 -0.94
N TRP A 66 20.31 0.32 -1.26
CA TRP A 66 19.10 0.80 -0.60
C TRP A 66 17.92 -0.16 -0.79
N ARG A 67 17.99 -0.95 -1.85
CA ARG A 67 16.96 -1.90 -2.26
C ARG A 67 17.05 -3.20 -1.49
N THR A 68 18.28 -3.66 -1.29
CA THR A 68 18.61 -4.73 -0.35
C THR A 68 18.21 -4.32 1.06
N ASP A 69 18.41 -3.06 1.44
CA ASP A 69 18.01 -2.53 2.76
C ASP A 69 16.47 -2.53 2.93
N ILE A 70 15.71 -2.00 1.97
CA ILE A 70 14.23 -1.97 2.00
C ILE A 70 13.65 -3.40 2.03
N ASN A 71 14.11 -4.30 1.16
CA ASN A 71 13.69 -5.70 1.20
C ASN A 71 14.12 -6.37 2.52
N GLY A 72 15.27 -5.98 3.08
CA GLY A 72 15.76 -6.45 4.39
C GLY A 72 14.82 -6.11 5.54
N LEU A 73 14.27 -4.89 5.59
CA LEU A 73 13.30 -4.47 6.61
C LEU A 73 12.04 -5.35 6.61
N ILE A 74 11.47 -5.62 5.43
CA ILE A 74 10.26 -6.47 5.30
C ILE A 74 10.55 -7.90 5.78
N ARG A 75 11.73 -8.44 5.43
CA ARG A 75 12.15 -9.80 5.84
C ARG A 75 12.47 -9.90 7.32
N GLU A 76 13.05 -8.86 7.92
CA GLU A 76 13.28 -8.77 9.37
C GLU A 76 11.95 -8.66 10.13
N PHE A 77 10.97 -7.88 9.64
CA PHE A 77 9.62 -7.89 10.21
C PHE A 77 8.99 -9.30 10.11
N GLY A 78 9.09 -9.95 8.95
CA GLY A 78 8.63 -11.33 8.75
C GLY A 78 9.31 -12.36 9.65
N SER A 79 10.56 -12.15 10.08
CA SER A 79 11.26 -13.05 11.01
C SER A 79 10.86 -12.85 12.47
N LYS A 80 10.24 -11.72 12.81
CA LYS A 80 9.85 -11.29 14.15
C LYS A 80 8.38 -11.59 14.51
N VAL A 81 7.51 -11.75 13.54
CA VAL A 81 6.06 -11.96 13.74
C VAL A 81 5.72 -13.41 14.13
N ASP A 82 4.70 -13.62 14.96
CA ASP A 82 4.13 -14.95 15.22
C ASP A 82 3.49 -15.50 13.94
N GLU A 83 4.21 -16.43 13.29
CA GLU A 83 3.85 -17.03 11.99
C GLU A 83 2.44 -17.61 12.00
N LYS A 84 2.09 -18.37 13.04
CA LYS A 84 0.80 -19.04 13.13
C LYS A 84 -0.32 -18.01 13.27
N ALA A 85 -0.15 -17.00 14.11
CA ALA A 85 -1.16 -15.96 14.32
C ALA A 85 -1.31 -15.08 13.07
N TYR A 86 -0.21 -14.69 12.43
CA TYR A 86 -0.20 -13.91 11.20
C TYR A 86 -0.91 -14.62 10.04
N ASP A 87 -0.55 -15.89 9.77
CA ASP A 87 -1.14 -16.67 8.69
C ASP A 87 -2.62 -16.97 8.94
N SER A 88 -3.03 -17.08 10.21
CA SER A 88 -4.45 -17.18 10.56
C SER A 88 -5.20 -15.89 10.19
N VAL A 89 -4.69 -14.72 10.58
CA VAL A 89 -5.29 -13.42 10.23
C VAL A 89 -5.35 -13.23 8.71
N MET A 90 -4.28 -13.58 7.99
CA MET A 90 -4.26 -13.48 6.51
C MET A 90 -5.18 -14.49 5.82
N LYS A 91 -5.41 -15.67 6.40
CA LYS A 91 -6.44 -16.60 5.92
C LYS A 91 -7.85 -15.99 6.03
N THR A 92 -8.21 -15.45 7.19
CA THR A 92 -9.52 -14.79 7.39
C THR A 92 -9.66 -13.55 6.51
N ALA A 93 -8.60 -12.75 6.35
CA ALA A 93 -8.58 -11.62 5.43
C ALA A 93 -8.82 -12.06 3.97
N ARG A 94 -8.22 -13.17 3.54
CA ARG A 94 -8.43 -13.73 2.19
C ARG A 94 -9.88 -14.19 1.97
N LEU A 95 -10.51 -14.79 2.98
CA LEU A 95 -11.94 -15.14 2.94
C LEU A 95 -12.82 -13.88 2.81
N ALA A 96 -12.60 -12.87 3.67
CA ALA A 96 -13.31 -11.60 3.60
C ALA A 96 -13.15 -10.92 2.23
N VAL A 97 -11.94 -10.86 1.68
CA VAL A 97 -11.68 -10.27 0.35
C VAL A 97 -12.32 -11.09 -0.78
N GLY A 98 -12.37 -12.42 -0.67
CA GLY A 98 -13.14 -13.27 -1.59
C GLY A 98 -14.63 -12.92 -1.59
N ILE A 99 -15.22 -12.73 -0.40
CA ILE A 99 -16.62 -12.30 -0.26
C ILE A 99 -16.84 -10.90 -0.85
N LEU A 100 -15.92 -9.94 -0.63
CA LEU A 100 -15.99 -8.61 -1.27
C LEU A 100 -15.99 -8.71 -2.80
N ALA A 101 -15.13 -9.55 -3.37
CA ALA A 101 -15.05 -9.75 -4.82
C ALA A 101 -16.30 -10.44 -5.39
N ASP A 102 -16.71 -11.55 -4.79
CA ASP A 102 -17.74 -12.43 -5.36
C ASP A 102 -19.17 -11.96 -5.04
N LYS A 103 -19.36 -11.17 -3.98
CA LYS A 103 -20.68 -10.77 -3.46
C LYS A 103 -20.96 -9.27 -3.55
N LYS A 104 -20.16 -8.49 -4.31
CA LYS A 104 -20.32 -7.03 -4.51
C LYS A 104 -21.78 -6.55 -4.54
N THR A 105 -22.58 -7.12 -5.46
CA THR A 105 -24.00 -6.74 -5.62
C THR A 105 -24.83 -7.01 -4.36
N PHE A 106 -24.62 -8.16 -3.70
CA PHE A 106 -25.35 -8.48 -2.48
C PHE A 106 -24.95 -7.58 -1.31
N ILE A 107 -23.64 -7.29 -1.19
CA ILE A 107 -23.10 -6.35 -0.20
C ILE A 107 -23.74 -4.97 -0.37
N LEU A 108 -23.62 -4.37 -1.56
CA LEU A 108 -24.10 -3.01 -1.83
C LEU A 108 -25.62 -2.85 -1.66
N ASN A 109 -26.39 -3.91 -1.95
CA ASN A 109 -27.84 -3.90 -1.78
C ASN A 109 -28.29 -4.20 -0.34
N SER A 110 -27.50 -4.91 0.46
CA SER A 110 -27.85 -5.31 1.83
C SER A 110 -28.04 -4.09 2.74
N ALA A 111 -28.86 -4.22 3.78
CA ALA A 111 -29.07 -3.15 4.77
C ALA A 111 -27.75 -2.69 5.44
N MET A 112 -26.79 -3.61 5.64
CA MET A 112 -25.47 -3.29 6.18
C MET A 112 -24.61 -2.51 5.18
N GLY A 113 -24.64 -2.87 3.89
CA GLY A 113 -23.98 -2.12 2.84
C GLY A 113 -24.56 -0.72 2.69
N GLN A 114 -25.89 -0.58 2.68
CA GLN A 114 -26.56 0.73 2.63
C GLN A 114 -26.20 1.61 3.84
N MET A 115 -26.17 1.04 5.06
CA MET A 115 -25.73 1.75 6.27
C MET A 115 -24.26 2.18 6.17
N PHE A 116 -23.37 1.33 5.64
CA PHE A 116 -21.97 1.67 5.40
C PHE A 116 -21.82 2.79 4.36
N MET A 117 -22.51 2.69 3.22
CA MET A 117 -22.55 3.75 2.19
C MET A 117 -23.07 5.07 2.74
N GLN A 118 -24.11 5.04 3.60
CA GLN A 118 -24.63 6.25 4.26
C GLN A 118 -23.62 6.84 5.25
N GLY A 119 -22.89 6.01 6.01
CA GLY A 119 -21.80 6.45 6.87
C GLY A 119 -20.65 7.10 6.08
N MET A 120 -20.27 6.52 4.94
CA MET A 120 -19.30 7.13 4.04
C MET A 120 -19.81 8.42 3.39
N GLN A 121 -21.08 8.49 2.97
CA GLN A 121 -21.69 9.73 2.46
C GLN A 121 -21.62 10.87 3.49
N GLN A 122 -21.75 10.57 4.79
CA GLN A 122 -21.63 11.56 5.86
C GLN A 122 -20.19 12.09 6.04
N SER A 123 -19.16 11.30 5.72
CA SER A 123 -17.75 11.70 5.84
C SER A 123 -17.13 12.21 4.54
N LEU A 124 -17.60 11.76 3.38
CA LEU A 124 -17.04 12.01 2.05
C LEU A 124 -17.91 12.92 1.17
N GLY A 125 -19.17 13.12 1.52
CA GLY A 125 -20.12 13.83 0.67
C GLY A 125 -20.28 13.15 -0.70
N GLU A 126 -20.33 13.96 -1.75
CA GLU A 126 -20.48 13.51 -3.15
C GLU A 126 -19.36 12.54 -3.60
N GLN A 127 -18.21 12.55 -2.93
CA GLN A 127 -17.07 11.68 -3.27
C GLN A 127 -17.29 10.19 -2.98
N VAL A 128 -18.39 9.80 -2.31
CA VAL A 128 -18.71 8.38 -2.10
C VAL A 128 -18.97 7.65 -3.43
N GLU A 129 -19.34 8.39 -4.49
CA GLU A 129 -19.50 7.84 -5.83
C GLU A 129 -18.16 7.30 -6.35
N LEU A 130 -17.05 8.02 -6.17
CA LEU A 130 -15.70 7.56 -6.56
C LEU A 130 -15.30 6.25 -5.86
N VAL A 131 -15.72 6.02 -4.62
CA VAL A 131 -15.50 4.74 -3.90
C VAL A 131 -16.32 3.61 -4.52
N THR A 132 -17.53 3.92 -4.99
CA THR A 132 -18.45 2.96 -5.62
C THR A 132 -17.98 2.59 -7.03
N GLU A 133 -17.58 3.58 -7.83
CA GLU A 133 -17.01 3.43 -9.17
C GLU A 133 -15.73 2.60 -9.14
N ASN A 134 -14.86 2.84 -8.15
CA ASN A 134 -13.57 2.15 -8.03
C ASN A 134 -13.61 0.91 -7.11
N TYR A 135 -14.79 0.43 -6.73
CA TYR A 135 -14.96 -0.71 -5.82
C TYR A 135 -14.13 -1.93 -6.24
N ASP A 136 -14.18 -2.31 -7.53
CA ASP A 136 -13.48 -3.50 -8.03
C ASP A 136 -11.96 -3.34 -7.93
N LEU A 137 -11.46 -2.13 -8.18
CA LEU A 137 -10.05 -1.78 -8.12
C LEU A 137 -9.52 -1.74 -6.67
N ILE A 138 -10.35 -1.27 -5.72
CA ILE A 138 -10.09 -1.36 -4.28
C ILE A 138 -10.03 -2.82 -3.84
N VAL A 139 -10.98 -3.65 -4.29
CA VAL A 139 -10.99 -5.08 -3.95
C VAL A 139 -9.79 -5.82 -4.57
N THR A 140 -9.37 -5.51 -5.79
CA THR A 140 -8.15 -6.12 -6.37
C THR A 140 -6.88 -5.66 -5.64
N MET A 141 -6.82 -4.45 -5.09
CA MET A 141 -5.73 -4.07 -4.17
C MET A 141 -5.72 -4.93 -2.91
N LEU A 142 -6.86 -5.12 -2.26
CA LEU A 142 -6.94 -5.98 -1.06
C LEU A 142 -6.55 -7.43 -1.40
N LYS A 143 -7.00 -7.94 -2.56
CA LYS A 143 -6.68 -9.26 -3.10
C LYS A 143 -5.19 -9.40 -3.37
N THR A 144 -4.58 -8.39 -3.99
CA THR A 144 -3.13 -8.27 -4.20
C THR A 144 -2.36 -8.49 -2.90
N VAL A 145 -2.74 -7.82 -1.81
CA VAL A 145 -2.05 -7.97 -0.51
C VAL A 145 -2.14 -9.42 -0.02
N VAL A 146 -3.34 -9.99 0.08
CA VAL A 146 -3.56 -11.33 0.65
C VAL A 146 -3.14 -12.49 -0.26
N GLU A 147 -2.89 -12.25 -1.56
CA GLU A 147 -2.37 -13.24 -2.53
C GLU A 147 -0.88 -13.07 -2.86
N SER A 148 -0.24 -11.99 -2.40
CA SER A 148 1.20 -11.77 -2.56
C SER A 148 2.02 -12.49 -1.47
N ASP A 149 3.35 -12.39 -1.54
CA ASP A 149 4.22 -12.80 -0.42
C ASP A 149 3.93 -12.02 0.88
N LEU A 150 3.24 -10.86 0.85
CA LEU A 150 2.78 -10.21 2.09
C LEU A 150 1.63 -10.99 2.76
N GLY A 151 0.93 -11.87 2.05
CA GLY A 151 -0.22 -12.64 2.56
C GLY A 151 0.15 -13.85 3.44
N THR A 152 1.43 -14.05 3.78
CA THR A 152 1.93 -15.09 4.69
C THR A 152 3.22 -14.65 5.40
N ALA A 153 3.47 -15.14 6.59
CA ALA A 153 4.69 -14.85 7.34
C ALA A 153 5.95 -15.46 6.67
N GLU A 154 5.84 -16.63 6.03
CA GLU A 154 6.95 -17.16 5.22
C GLU A 154 7.22 -16.30 3.98
N GLY A 155 6.15 -15.82 3.33
CA GLY A 155 6.25 -14.87 2.22
C GLY A 155 6.97 -13.58 2.64
N LEU A 156 6.64 -12.99 3.79
CA LEU A 156 7.36 -11.83 4.34
C LEU A 156 8.88 -12.11 4.46
N LYS A 157 9.27 -13.26 5.02
CA LYS A 157 10.68 -13.67 5.21
C LYS A 157 11.48 -13.77 3.92
N ARG A 158 10.83 -14.00 2.77
CA ARG A 158 11.45 -14.07 1.43
C ARG A 158 11.11 -12.90 0.51
N CYS A 159 10.25 -11.97 0.94
CA CYS A 159 9.62 -10.96 0.10
C CYS A 159 10.64 -10.18 -0.73
N ASP A 160 10.35 -10.00 -2.01
CA ASP A 160 11.00 -9.00 -2.85
C ASP A 160 9.93 -8.01 -3.32
N LEU A 161 9.98 -6.80 -2.75
CA LEU A 161 9.03 -5.74 -3.06
C LEU A 161 9.10 -5.35 -4.55
N GLY A 162 10.16 -5.70 -5.28
CA GLY A 162 10.25 -5.53 -6.72
C GLY A 162 9.47 -6.51 -7.55
N LEU A 163 9.41 -7.76 -7.13
CA LEU A 163 8.51 -8.73 -7.77
C LEU A 163 7.06 -8.35 -7.50
N LEU A 164 6.76 -7.82 -6.31
CA LEU A 164 5.43 -7.31 -5.95
C LEU A 164 5.06 -6.07 -6.77
N ILE A 165 5.89 -5.03 -6.79
CA ILE A 165 5.65 -3.80 -7.59
C ILE A 165 5.61 -4.10 -9.09
N GLY A 166 6.44 -5.03 -9.57
CA GLY A 166 6.44 -5.45 -10.97
C GLY A 166 5.15 -6.17 -11.37
N LYS A 167 4.61 -7.02 -10.48
CA LYS A 167 3.40 -7.81 -10.72
C LYS A 167 2.10 -7.02 -10.53
N TYR A 168 2.01 -6.23 -9.45
CA TYR A 168 0.75 -5.61 -9.00
C TYR A 168 0.78 -4.07 -9.02
N GLY A 169 1.96 -3.46 -9.03
CA GLY A 169 2.11 -1.99 -9.03
C GLY A 169 1.36 -1.24 -10.14
N PRO A 170 1.18 -1.76 -11.38
CA PRO A 170 0.36 -1.11 -12.38
C PRO A 170 -1.10 -0.89 -11.98
N GLU A 171 -1.66 -1.81 -11.19
CA GLU A 171 -3.04 -1.70 -10.72
C GLU A 171 -3.14 -0.76 -9.52
N LEU A 172 -2.16 -0.80 -8.61
CA LEU A 172 -2.04 0.18 -7.52
C LEU A 172 -1.86 1.62 -8.05
N MET A 173 -1.12 1.81 -9.15
CA MET A 173 -0.95 3.12 -9.79
C MET A 173 -2.27 3.65 -10.37
N ARG A 174 -3.09 2.78 -10.97
CA ARG A 174 -4.44 3.15 -11.45
C ARG A 174 -5.36 3.51 -10.31
N LEU A 175 -5.31 2.75 -9.21
CA LEU A 175 -6.10 3.07 -8.01
C LEU A 175 -5.71 4.46 -7.49
N ASN A 176 -4.41 4.70 -7.27
CA ASN A 176 -3.90 5.99 -6.80
C ASN A 176 -4.33 7.17 -7.69
N LYS A 177 -4.33 7.01 -9.03
CA LYS A 177 -4.87 8.03 -9.94
C LYS A 177 -6.37 8.24 -9.78
N ALA A 178 -7.15 7.16 -9.71
CA ALA A 178 -8.59 7.24 -9.58
C ALA A 178 -9.05 7.81 -8.22
N VAL A 179 -8.28 7.58 -7.15
CA VAL A 179 -8.55 8.14 -5.82
C VAL A 179 -7.84 9.47 -5.54
N ALA A 180 -6.92 9.93 -6.40
CA ALA A 180 -6.24 11.22 -6.22
C ALA A 180 -7.19 12.43 -6.23
N ASP A 181 -8.36 12.28 -6.85
CA ASP A 181 -9.41 13.30 -6.85
C ASP A 181 -10.28 13.30 -5.56
N LEU A 182 -10.05 12.37 -4.62
CA LEU A 182 -10.68 12.40 -3.29
C LEU A 182 -10.10 13.53 -2.42
N ASP A 183 -10.93 14.52 -2.10
CA ASP A 183 -10.69 15.54 -1.08
C ASP A 183 -11.08 14.99 0.31
N LEU A 184 -10.24 14.11 0.85
CA LEU A 184 -10.41 13.56 2.19
C LEU A 184 -9.96 14.58 3.26
N PRO A 185 -10.78 14.90 4.29
CA PRO A 185 -10.42 15.87 5.32
C PRO A 185 -9.12 15.53 6.05
N GLY A 186 -8.14 16.43 6.00
CA GLY A 186 -6.83 16.26 6.66
C GLY A 186 -5.88 15.28 5.97
N SER A 187 -6.08 14.98 4.69
CA SER A 187 -5.30 13.97 3.97
C SER A 187 -4.14 14.51 3.13
N GLU A 188 -3.16 13.63 2.91
CA GLU A 188 -2.05 13.78 1.97
C GLU A 188 -2.49 13.63 0.49
N MET A 189 -3.78 13.35 0.22
CA MET A 189 -4.31 13.09 -1.14
C MET A 189 -4.13 14.28 -2.07
N LYS A 190 -4.22 15.51 -1.56
CA LYS A 190 -3.93 16.72 -2.34
C LYS A 190 -2.46 16.74 -2.82
N GLU A 191 -1.53 16.37 -1.96
CA GLU A 191 -0.10 16.33 -2.30
C GLU A 191 0.19 15.20 -3.29
N LEU A 192 -0.44 14.03 -3.12
CA LEU A 192 -0.42 12.93 -4.08
C LEU A 192 -0.95 13.36 -5.45
N ARG A 193 -2.08 14.07 -5.49
CA ARG A 193 -2.69 14.61 -6.72
C ARG A 193 -1.78 15.60 -7.42
N GLU A 194 -1.23 16.57 -6.69
CA GLU A 194 -0.29 17.56 -7.23
C GLU A 194 1.00 16.89 -7.73
N ALA A 195 1.50 15.86 -7.03
CA ALA A 195 2.68 15.09 -7.43
C ALA A 195 2.44 14.28 -8.71
N LEU A 196 1.31 13.56 -8.81
CA LEU A 196 0.92 12.81 -10.01
C LEU A 196 0.74 13.74 -11.21
N ALA A 197 -0.02 14.83 -11.06
CA ALA A 197 -0.24 15.81 -12.12
C ALA A 197 1.07 16.51 -12.56
N SER A 198 1.98 16.80 -11.62
CA SER A 198 3.31 17.34 -11.94
C SER A 198 4.14 16.32 -12.72
N ALA A 199 4.10 15.05 -12.33
CA ALA A 199 4.88 13.96 -12.93
C ALA A 199 4.49 13.65 -14.38
N GLU A 200 3.22 13.78 -14.77
CA GLU A 200 2.76 13.51 -16.15
C GLU A 200 3.38 14.42 -17.21
N GLY A 201 3.75 15.66 -16.85
CA GLY A 201 4.47 16.59 -17.72
C GLY A 201 5.94 16.82 -17.32
N MET A 202 6.45 16.07 -16.35
CA MET A 202 7.77 16.28 -15.77
C MET A 202 8.88 15.86 -16.74
N THR A 203 9.84 16.75 -16.96
CA THR A 203 11.06 16.47 -17.72
C THR A 203 12.28 17.03 -16.99
N ALA A 204 13.48 16.65 -17.41
CA ALA A 204 14.72 17.23 -16.91
C ALA A 204 15.68 17.53 -18.05
N LYS A 205 16.53 18.53 -17.82
CA LYS A 205 17.67 18.89 -18.65
C LYS A 205 18.94 18.76 -17.81
N VAL A 206 19.95 18.06 -18.30
CA VAL A 206 21.27 18.02 -17.66
C VAL A 206 22.01 19.33 -17.97
N ASP A 207 22.38 20.09 -16.94
CA ASP A 207 23.10 21.36 -17.09
C ASP A 207 24.62 21.19 -16.91
N SER A 208 25.02 20.32 -15.98
CA SER A 208 26.42 19.97 -15.76
C SER A 208 26.56 18.57 -15.15
N MET A 209 27.72 17.93 -15.36
CA MET A 209 28.08 16.65 -14.76
C MET A 209 29.60 16.59 -14.57
N THR A 210 30.04 16.32 -13.35
CA THR A 210 31.46 16.25 -12.96
C THR A 210 31.66 15.05 -12.05
N GLY A 211 32.18 13.94 -12.60
CA GLY A 211 32.37 12.70 -11.85
C GLY A 211 31.04 12.12 -11.36
N ASP A 212 30.89 12.03 -10.04
CA ASP A 212 29.71 11.47 -9.36
C ASP A 212 28.71 12.55 -8.88
N GLU A 213 28.87 13.79 -9.34
CA GLU A 213 27.96 14.91 -9.08
C GLU A 213 27.46 15.54 -10.39
N ALA A 214 26.22 16.02 -10.40
CA ALA A 214 25.60 16.66 -11.56
C ALA A 214 24.54 17.68 -11.13
N THR A 215 24.25 18.64 -12.00
CA THR A 215 23.08 19.52 -11.86
C THR A 215 22.13 19.26 -13.02
N ILE A 216 20.87 19.03 -12.69
CA ILE A 216 19.78 18.99 -13.66
C ILE A 216 18.79 20.11 -13.39
N THR A 217 18.21 20.72 -14.42
CA THR A 217 17.02 21.56 -14.28
C THR A 217 15.79 20.67 -14.42
N LEU A 218 14.99 20.59 -13.36
CA LEU A 218 13.72 19.90 -13.32
C LEU A 218 12.62 20.84 -13.84
N ILE A 219 11.88 20.40 -14.85
CA ILE A 219 10.83 21.18 -15.53
C ILE A 219 9.51 20.48 -15.26
N MET A 220 8.57 21.17 -14.62
CA MET A 220 7.24 20.65 -14.27
C MET A 220 6.15 21.64 -14.69
N PRO A 221 4.99 21.18 -15.22
CA PRO A 221 3.89 22.08 -15.58
C PRO A 221 3.43 22.95 -14.40
N GLY A 222 3.26 24.24 -14.64
CA GLY A 222 2.75 25.18 -13.64
C GLY A 222 3.69 25.50 -12.47
N ARG A 223 4.94 24.99 -12.47
CA ARG A 223 5.96 25.28 -11.45
C ARG A 223 7.19 25.94 -12.09
N PRO A 224 7.93 26.81 -11.39
CA PRO A 224 9.20 27.33 -11.89
C PRO A 224 10.22 26.20 -12.08
N ASP A 225 11.07 26.31 -13.10
CA ASP A 225 12.22 25.43 -13.33
C ASP A 225 13.11 25.33 -12.07
N GLN A 226 13.39 24.11 -11.61
CA GLN A 226 14.12 23.87 -10.37
C GLN A 226 15.50 23.25 -10.62
N PRO A 227 16.61 23.98 -10.41
CA PRO A 227 17.94 23.39 -10.44
C PRO A 227 18.10 22.42 -9.27
N THR A 228 18.28 21.15 -9.60
CA THR A 228 18.36 20.02 -8.66
C THR A 228 19.76 19.41 -8.73
N GLN A 229 20.44 19.37 -7.58
CA GLN A 229 21.71 18.65 -7.47
C GLN A 229 21.45 17.15 -7.42
N MET A 230 22.15 16.41 -8.27
CA MET A 230 22.13 14.96 -8.36
C MET A 230 23.47 14.39 -7.90
N LYS A 231 23.41 13.28 -7.18
CA LYS A 231 24.58 12.53 -6.73
C LYS A 231 24.47 11.10 -7.21
N LYS A 232 25.59 10.54 -7.66
CA LYS A 232 25.68 9.14 -8.03
C LYS A 232 25.94 8.29 -6.79
N VAL A 233 25.15 7.23 -6.65
CA VAL A 233 25.28 6.23 -5.59
C VAL A 233 25.36 4.87 -6.28
N GLY A 234 26.57 4.29 -6.29
CA GLY A 234 26.85 3.11 -7.12
C GLY A 234 26.71 3.42 -8.62
N ASN A 235 25.78 2.73 -9.30
CA ASN A 235 25.51 2.88 -10.73
C ASN A 235 24.20 3.62 -11.04
N ARG A 236 23.74 4.49 -10.12
CA ARG A 236 22.46 5.22 -10.21
C ARG A 236 22.59 6.66 -9.75
N TRP A 237 21.81 7.54 -10.36
CA TRP A 237 21.70 8.94 -9.97
C TRP A 237 20.43 9.20 -9.17
N VAL A 238 20.58 9.94 -8.08
CA VAL A 238 19.51 10.29 -7.13
C VAL A 238 19.70 11.74 -6.68
N PRO A 239 18.65 12.45 -6.22
CA PRO A 239 18.80 13.79 -5.67
C PRO A 239 19.81 13.81 -4.51
N ALA A 240 20.69 14.81 -4.47
CA ALA A 240 21.79 14.87 -3.50
C ALA A 240 21.30 14.88 -2.05
N GLY A 241 20.18 15.55 -1.77
CA GLY A 241 19.52 15.52 -0.46
C GLY A 241 19.05 14.10 -0.07
N MET A 242 18.51 13.34 -1.02
CA MET A 242 18.14 11.94 -0.80
C MET A 242 19.37 11.07 -0.55
N ALA A 243 20.46 11.27 -1.29
CA ALA A 243 21.72 10.56 -1.08
C ALA A 243 22.32 10.79 0.33
N ALA A 244 22.10 11.97 0.90
CA ALA A 244 22.50 12.30 2.27
C ALA A 244 21.56 11.72 3.35
N GLN A 245 20.24 11.75 3.12
CA GLN A 245 19.24 11.37 4.11
C GLN A 245 18.94 9.86 4.14
N MET A 246 18.98 9.17 3.00
CA MET A 246 18.56 7.76 2.91
C MET A 246 19.37 6.81 3.82
N PRO A 247 20.70 6.93 3.96
CA PRO A 247 21.45 6.12 4.92
C PRO A 247 21.00 6.33 6.37
N MET A 248 20.62 7.56 6.74
CA MET A 248 20.13 7.90 8.07
C MET A 248 18.72 7.32 8.30
N MET A 249 17.82 7.46 7.32
CA MET A 249 16.47 6.89 7.39
C MET A 249 16.51 5.35 7.49
N MET A 250 17.37 4.68 6.72
CA MET A 250 17.56 3.23 6.81
C MET A 250 18.18 2.80 8.14
N ALA A 251 19.10 3.58 8.71
CA ALA A 251 19.63 3.30 10.05
C ALA A 251 18.56 3.45 11.14
N MET A 252 17.72 4.49 11.08
CA MET A 252 16.60 4.69 12.01
C MET A 252 15.57 3.57 11.89
N ALA A 253 15.09 3.26 10.67
CA ALA A 253 14.11 2.19 10.45
C ALA A 253 14.60 0.82 10.93
N LYS A 254 15.89 0.48 10.69
CA LYS A 254 16.50 -0.75 11.23
C LYS A 254 16.59 -0.72 12.76
N SER A 255 16.94 0.42 13.36
CA SER A 255 17.02 0.55 14.82
C SER A 255 15.64 0.45 15.48
N GLU A 256 14.60 1.04 14.89
CA GLU A 256 13.22 0.96 15.35
C GLU A 256 12.70 -0.47 15.24
N LEU A 257 12.90 -1.15 14.10
CA LEU A 257 12.51 -2.54 13.92
C LEU A 257 13.27 -3.50 14.84
N ALA A 258 14.56 -3.27 15.05
CA ALA A 258 15.39 -4.05 15.98
C ALA A 258 14.91 -3.89 17.43
N GLY A 259 14.61 -2.65 17.84
CA GLY A 259 14.13 -2.28 19.18
C GLY A 259 12.63 -2.47 19.42
N MET A 260 11.85 -2.78 18.38
CA MET A 260 10.41 -3.04 18.48
C MET A 260 10.16 -4.26 19.38
N ASP A 261 9.49 -4.03 20.51
CA ASP A 261 8.94 -5.13 21.30
C ASP A 261 7.74 -5.71 20.57
N MET A 262 7.95 -6.90 20.01
CA MET A 262 6.91 -7.64 19.29
C MET A 262 5.85 -8.24 20.22
N THR A 263 5.98 -8.13 21.54
CA THR A 263 5.02 -8.70 22.50
C THR A 263 3.62 -8.13 22.33
N GLU A 264 3.45 -6.79 22.33
CA GLU A 264 2.13 -6.15 22.15
C GLU A 264 1.47 -6.56 20.81
N LEU A 265 2.26 -6.60 19.73
CA LEU A 265 1.79 -7.01 18.41
C LEU A 265 1.43 -8.49 18.36
N ASN A 266 2.32 -9.38 18.81
CA ASN A 266 2.09 -10.83 18.75
C ASN A 266 0.96 -11.27 19.71
N ASP A 267 0.79 -10.61 20.85
CA ASP A 267 -0.33 -10.87 21.76
C ASP A 267 -1.65 -10.37 21.17
N SER A 268 -1.64 -9.23 20.47
CA SER A 268 -2.80 -8.76 19.70
C SER A 268 -3.15 -9.70 18.53
N LEU A 269 -2.14 -10.23 17.83
CA LEU A 269 -2.33 -11.24 16.77
C LEU A 269 -2.86 -12.56 17.34
N LYS A 270 -2.42 -13.01 18.52
CA LYS A 270 -2.95 -14.20 19.20
C LYS A 270 -4.38 -13.99 19.70
N LEU A 271 -4.70 -12.80 20.23
CA LEU A 271 -6.06 -12.43 20.61
C LEU A 271 -6.99 -12.44 19.39
N ALA A 272 -6.54 -11.84 18.28
CA ALA A 272 -7.26 -11.93 17.01
C ALA A 272 -7.44 -13.39 16.60
N GLN A 273 -6.36 -14.19 16.53
CA GLN A 273 -6.37 -15.62 16.19
C GLN A 273 -7.36 -16.44 17.02
N ALA A 274 -7.51 -16.15 18.31
CA ALA A 274 -8.48 -16.82 19.17
C ALA A 274 -9.94 -16.54 18.77
N MET A 275 -10.22 -15.36 18.21
CA MET A 275 -11.55 -14.96 17.72
C MET A 275 -11.81 -15.36 16.27
N LEU A 276 -10.78 -15.53 15.42
CA LEU A 276 -10.95 -15.81 13.98
C LEU A 276 -11.88 -17.00 13.66
N PRO A 277 -11.89 -18.14 14.37
CA PRO A 277 -12.83 -19.22 14.07
C PRO A 277 -14.31 -18.82 14.20
N MET A 278 -14.62 -17.83 15.05
CA MET A 278 -15.97 -17.27 15.17
C MET A 278 -16.28 -16.34 13.98
N VAL A 279 -15.29 -15.55 13.54
CA VAL A 279 -15.41 -14.64 12.39
C VAL A 279 -15.53 -15.40 11.07
N ASP A 280 -14.65 -16.39 10.83
CA ASP A 280 -14.70 -17.32 9.70
C ASP A 280 -16.10 -17.96 9.62
N LYS A 281 -16.59 -18.53 10.73
CA LYS A 281 -17.92 -19.16 10.78
C LYS A 281 -19.07 -18.17 10.56
N ALA A 282 -18.96 -16.93 11.02
CA ALA A 282 -19.96 -15.91 10.75
C ALA A 282 -19.99 -15.48 9.28
N MET A 283 -18.89 -15.67 8.54
CA MET A 283 -18.77 -15.38 7.11
C MET A 283 -19.21 -16.54 6.20
N GLU A 284 -19.20 -17.80 6.66
CA GLU A 284 -19.64 -18.97 5.89
C GLU A 284 -21.01 -18.77 5.18
N PRO A 285 -22.07 -18.22 5.81
CA PRO A 285 -23.34 -17.99 5.12
C PRO A 285 -23.25 -16.94 4.00
N LEU A 286 -22.40 -15.91 4.16
CA LEU A 286 -22.19 -14.86 3.16
C LEU A 286 -21.45 -15.39 1.94
N GLU A 287 -20.43 -16.24 2.16
CA GLU A 287 -19.70 -16.94 1.10
C GLU A 287 -20.62 -17.92 0.34
N ALA A 288 -21.43 -18.69 1.07
CA ALA A 288 -22.33 -19.69 0.48
C ALA A 288 -23.54 -19.10 -0.27
N ALA A 289 -23.97 -17.88 0.08
CA ALA A 289 -25.17 -17.25 -0.49
C ALA A 289 -25.13 -17.11 -2.02
N LYS A 290 -26.20 -17.55 -2.67
CA LYS A 290 -26.44 -17.50 -4.12
C LYS A 290 -27.53 -16.48 -4.49
N THR A 291 -28.28 -16.00 -3.51
CA THR A 291 -29.32 -14.98 -3.68
C THR A 291 -29.15 -13.84 -2.67
N GLN A 292 -29.78 -12.69 -2.94
CA GLN A 292 -29.82 -11.57 -2.02
C GLN A 292 -30.45 -11.96 -0.67
N GLU A 293 -31.52 -12.75 -0.69
CA GLU A 293 -32.23 -13.15 0.53
C GLU A 293 -31.36 -14.06 1.42
N GLU A 294 -30.64 -15.02 0.83
CA GLU A 294 -29.67 -15.85 1.56
C GLU A 294 -28.54 -15.00 2.17
N PHE A 295 -28.05 -14.00 1.43
CA PHE A 295 -27.01 -13.10 1.90
C PHE A 295 -27.50 -12.22 3.06
N ASP A 296 -28.68 -11.61 2.93
CA ASP A 296 -29.27 -10.76 3.97
C ASP A 296 -29.59 -11.56 5.24
N GLN A 297 -30.02 -12.82 5.10
CA GLN A 297 -30.15 -13.75 6.24
C GLN A 297 -28.81 -14.02 6.91
N GLY A 298 -27.73 -14.22 6.14
CA GLY A 298 -26.37 -14.34 6.67
C GLY A 298 -25.91 -13.09 7.43
N VAL A 299 -26.20 -11.90 6.90
CA VAL A 299 -25.90 -10.61 7.54
C VAL A 299 -26.62 -10.49 8.89
N MET A 300 -27.91 -10.83 8.96
CA MET A 300 -28.66 -10.82 10.22
C MET A 300 -28.10 -11.81 11.24
N GLN A 301 -27.69 -13.01 10.82
CA GLN A 301 -27.05 -13.99 11.70
C GLN A 301 -25.71 -13.49 12.24
N MET A 302 -24.88 -12.87 11.40
CA MET A 302 -23.62 -12.25 11.81
C MET A 302 -23.86 -11.11 12.82
N MET A 303 -24.83 -10.22 12.57
CA MET A 303 -25.19 -9.14 13.50
C MET A 303 -25.65 -9.67 14.87
N MET A 304 -26.49 -10.71 14.90
CA MET A 304 -26.92 -11.34 16.16
C MET A 304 -25.72 -11.96 16.90
N MET A 305 -24.83 -12.65 16.18
CA MET A 305 -23.64 -13.27 16.77
C MET A 305 -22.70 -12.21 17.39
N MET A 306 -22.43 -11.11 16.68
CA MET A 306 -21.64 -10.00 17.22
C MET A 306 -22.32 -9.31 18.40
N GLY A 307 -23.64 -9.09 18.34
CA GLY A 307 -24.41 -8.51 19.45
C GLY A 307 -24.34 -9.34 20.73
N THR A 308 -24.51 -10.67 20.61
CA THR A 308 -24.37 -11.58 21.76
C THR A 308 -22.94 -11.65 22.30
N ALA A 309 -21.92 -11.58 21.43
CA ALA A 309 -20.52 -11.57 21.86
C ALA A 309 -20.19 -10.30 22.66
N MET A 310 -20.65 -9.12 22.20
CA MET A 310 -20.45 -7.85 22.93
C MET A 310 -21.16 -7.85 24.28
N GLN A 311 -22.40 -8.35 24.37
CA GLN A 311 -23.14 -8.47 25.64
C GLN A 311 -22.52 -9.47 26.63
N SER A 312 -21.69 -10.40 26.16
CA SER A 312 -20.97 -11.36 27.02
C SER A 312 -19.64 -10.85 27.58
N GLN A 313 -19.25 -9.61 27.26
CA GLN A 313 -18.03 -8.95 27.72
C GLN A 313 -18.30 -7.76 28.67
N GLU A 314 -19.56 -7.51 29.03
CA GLU A 314 -19.99 -6.59 30.11
C GLU A 314 -20.29 -7.36 31.42
#